data_AF-A0A3D3GXN2-F1
#
_entry.id   AF-A0A3D3GXN2-F1
#
_cell.length_a   1.000
_cell.length_b   1.000
_cell.length_c   1.000
_cell.angle_alpha   90.00
_cell.angle_beta   90.00
_cell.angle_gamma   90.00
#
_symmetry.space_group_name_H-M   'P 1'
#
loop_
_entity.id
_entity.type
_entity.pdbx_description
1 polymer ?
#
loop_
_entity_poly.entity_id
_entity_poly.type
_entity_poly.pdbx_seq_one_letter_code
_entity_poly.pdbx_strand_id
1 'polypeptide(L)' 'FPSDFYHGYQAEYPLDSGYEQRKLVYNFYHILNHANVFGGIYIDQAKAALSRIMSLSLH' A
#
# COMPACT_ATOMS: atom_id res chain seq x y z
N PHE A 1 -8.57 -9.27 -5.22
CA PHE A 1 -8.77 -9.78 -6.59
C PHE A 1 -8.38 -11.25 -6.64
N PRO A 2 -8.95 -12.03 -7.59
CA PRO A 2 -8.49 -13.39 -7.87
C PRO A 2 -6.99 -13.40 -8.25
N SER A 3 -6.30 -14.52 -8.01
CA SER A 3 -4.89 -14.70 -8.40
C SER A 3 -4.65 -14.40 -9.88
N ASP A 4 -5.60 -14.81 -10.73
CA ASP A 4 -5.47 -14.78 -12.19
C ASP A 4 -5.38 -13.36 -12.73
N PHE A 5 -5.97 -12.38 -12.05
CA PHE A 5 -5.83 -10.97 -12.40
C PHE A 5 -4.35 -10.52 -12.30
N TYR A 6 -3.68 -10.88 -11.19
CA TYR A 6 -2.29 -10.51 -10.98
C TYR A 6 -1.35 -11.27 -11.91
N HIS A 7 -1.64 -12.55 -12.20
CA HIS A 7 -0.87 -13.32 -13.17
C HIS A 7 -0.98 -12.75 -14.59
N GLY A 8 -2.19 -12.42 -15.04
CA GLY A 8 -2.41 -11.80 -16.34
C GLY A 8 -1.71 -10.44 -16.45
N TYR A 9 -1.84 -9.59 -15.43
CA TYR A 9 -1.16 -8.29 -15.39
C TYR A 9 0.37 -8.47 -15.46
N GLN A 10 0.95 -9.35 -14.65
CA GLN A 10 2.39 -9.58 -14.61
C GLN A 10 2.95 -10.15 -15.93
N ALA A 11 2.15 -10.91 -16.68
CA ALA A 11 2.55 -11.47 -17.97
C ALA A 11 2.63 -10.41 -19.08
N GLU A 12 1.66 -9.49 -19.12
CA GLU A 12 1.58 -8.45 -20.17
C GLU A 12 2.36 -7.17 -19.79
N TYR A 13 2.36 -6.80 -18.51
CA TYR A 13 3.03 -5.60 -18.02
C TYR A 13 3.72 -5.84 -16.66
N PRO A 14 4.94 -6.41 -16.67
CA PRO A 14 5.67 -6.77 -15.47
C PRO A 14 5.85 -5.60 -14.50
N LEU A 15 5.64 -5.86 -13.21
CA LEU A 15 5.89 -4.87 -12.17
C LEU A 15 7.39 -4.56 -12.06
N ASP A 16 7.71 -3.27 -12.03
CA ASP A 16 9.07 -2.80 -11.83
C ASP A 16 9.60 -3.14 -10.44
N SER A 17 10.93 -3.19 -10.34
CA SER A 17 11.63 -3.29 -9.05
C SER A 17 11.16 -2.21 -8.08
N GLY A 18 11.11 -2.55 -6.79
CA GLY A 18 10.60 -1.66 -5.76
C GLY A 18 9.07 -1.55 -5.67
N TYR A 19 8.31 -2.31 -6.46
CA TYR A 19 6.84 -2.29 -6.42
C TYR A 19 6.30 -2.56 -5.02
N GLU A 20 6.83 -3.55 -4.30
CA GLU A 20 6.32 -3.90 -2.96
C GLU A 20 6.48 -2.74 -1.96
N GLN A 21 7.54 -1.95 -2.07
CA GLN A 21 7.75 -0.75 -1.26
C GLN A 21 6.76 0.36 -1.68
N ARG A 22 6.61 0.62 -2.99
CA ARG A 22 5.68 1.65 -3.49
C ARG A 22 4.22 1.33 -3.16
N LYS A 23 3.83 0.06 -3.24
CA LYS A 23 2.50 -0.43 -2.89
C LYS A 23 2.09 -0.07 -1.46
N LEU A 24 3.03 -0.10 -0.52
CA LEU A 24 2.77 0.34 0.87
C LEU A 24 2.39 1.83 0.91
N VAL A 25 3.11 2.67 0.20
CA VAL A 25 2.85 4.12 0.12
C VAL A 25 1.53 4.42 -0.60
N TYR A 26 1.24 3.73 -1.71
CA TYR A 26 -0.03 3.88 -2.43
C TYR A 26 -1.24 3.49 -1.57
N ASN A 27 -1.14 2.38 -0.83
CA ASN A 27 -2.20 1.98 0.08
C ASN A 27 -2.33 2.94 1.27
N PHE A 28 -1.23 3.47 1.78
CA PHE A 28 -1.24 4.43 2.88
C PHE A 28 -2.05 5.68 2.55
N TYR A 29 -1.95 6.22 1.34
CA TYR A 29 -2.78 7.35 0.90
C TYR A 29 -4.28 7.06 1.10
N HIS A 30 -4.76 5.89 0.67
CA HIS A 30 -6.16 5.54 0.81
C HIS A 30 -6.56 5.38 2.28
N ILE A 31 -5.74 4.74 3.10
CA ILE A 31 -6.02 4.56 4.54
C ILE A 31 -6.06 5.92 5.24
N LEU A 32 -5.11 6.81 4.94
CA LEU A 32 -5.08 8.16 5.48
C LEU A 32 -6.31 8.97 5.06
N ASN A 33 -6.74 8.86 3.80
CA ASN A 33 -7.97 9.49 3.34
C ASN A 33 -9.20 8.96 4.09
N HIS A 34 -9.27 7.64 4.34
CA HIS A 34 -10.35 7.07 5.16
C HIS A 34 -10.28 7.56 6.61
N ALA A 35 -9.08 7.72 7.17
CA ALA A 35 -8.91 8.30 8.50
C ALA A 35 -9.43 9.74 8.56
N ASN A 36 -9.19 10.56 7.54
CA ASN A 36 -9.67 11.93 7.47
C ASN A 36 -11.19 12.02 7.33
N VAL A 37 -11.80 11.17 6.51
CA VAL A 37 -13.25 11.23 6.22
C VAL A 37 -14.09 10.52 7.28
N PHE A 38 -13.61 9.39 7.83
CA PHE A 38 -14.41 8.51 8.68
C PHE A 38 -13.89 8.37 10.11
N GLY A 39 -12.64 8.77 10.38
CA GLY A 39 -12.03 8.65 11.70
C GLY A 39 -11.97 7.21 12.23
N GLY A 40 -12.07 7.05 13.55
CA GLY A 40 -12.15 5.76 14.22
C GLY A 40 -10.97 4.83 13.90
N ILE A 41 -11.26 3.57 13.58
CA ILE A 41 -10.25 2.52 13.34
C ILE A 41 -9.26 2.88 12.23
N TYR A 42 -9.66 3.73 11.28
CA TYR A 42 -8.78 4.14 10.18
C TYR A 42 -7.61 5.01 10.66
N ILE A 43 -7.75 5.73 11.78
CA ILE A 43 -6.65 6.50 12.38
C ILE A 43 -5.55 5.56 12.86
N ASP A 44 -5.91 4.47 13.55
CA ASP A 44 -4.94 3.50 14.05
C ASP A 44 -4.32 2.69 12.91
N GLN A 45 -5.10 2.34 11.88
CA GLN A 45 -4.57 1.73 10.66
C GLN A 45 -3.59 2.65 9.93
N ALA A 46 -3.88 3.96 9.85
CA ALA A 46 -2.99 4.94 9.23
C ALA A 46 -1.67 5.05 10.00
N LYS A 47 -1.73 5.10 11.34
CA LYS A 47 -0.52 5.11 12.20
C LYS A 47 0.33 3.85 12.00
N ALA A 48 -0.29 2.67 12.01
CA ALA A 48 0.42 1.41 11.81
C ALA A 48 1.07 1.32 10.41
N ALA A 49 0.35 1.75 9.38
CA ALA A 49 0.88 1.83 8.02
C ALA A 49 2.07 2.80 7.92
N LEU A 50 1.99 3.97 8.56
CA LEU A 50 3.07 4.94 8.61
C LEU A 50 4.31 4.38 9.32
N SER A 51 4.14 3.71 10.48
CA SER A 51 5.25 3.07 11.18
C SER A 51 5.97 2.03 10.30
N ARG A 52 5.20 1.24 9.52
CA ARG A 52 5.77 0.27 8.57
C ARG A 52 6.53 0.95 7.43
N ILE A 53 6.03 2.08 6.92
CA ILE A 53 6.73 2.85 5.88
C ILE A 53 8.04 3.41 6.43
N MET A 54 8.03 3.96 7.64
CA MET A 54 9.23 4.51 8.29
C MET A 54 10.29 3.45 8.63
N SER A 55 9.88 2.17 8.81
CA SER A 55 10.82 1.07 9.02
C SER A 55 11.41 0.51 7.72
N LEU A 56 10.93 0.95 6.55
CA LEU A 56 11.58 0.59 5.29
C LEU A 56 12.95 1.26 5.28
N SER A 57 14.01 0.47 5.14
CA SER A 57 15.36 1.00 4.99
C SER A 57 15.40 1.86 3.72
N LEU A 58 15.71 3.15 3.85
CA LEU A 58 16.10 3.99 2.72
C LEU A 58 17.47 3.47 2.29
N HIS A 59 17.51 2.75 1.16
CA HIS A 59 18.77 2.47 0.46
C HIS A 59 19.26 3.75 -0.22
#